data_AF-A0A945CWW7-F1
#
_entry.id   AF-A0A945CWW7-F1
#
_cell.length_a   1.000
_cell.length_b   1.000
_cell.length_c   1.000
_cell.angle_alpha   90.00
_cell.angle_beta   90.00
_cell.angle_gamma   90.00
#
_symmetry.space_group_name_H-M   'P 1'
#
loop_
_entity.id
_entity.type
_entity.pdbx_description
1 polymer ?
#
loop_
_entity_poly.entity_id
_entity_poly.type
_entity_poly.pdbx_seq_one_letter_code
_entity_poly.pdbx_strand_id
1 'polypeptide(L)'
;MNSQTHNSNWNNQQPSLASMVSPLRIELSQTTEGWCVEISSLSPCDAMMVLTREDMLENSTILSGSQTTNGFGQWVACVRGPVELGDANAIVHNVEYSDSPLKADLRMHSIVHSKDGESTRAHVREYDDALALAATAIAKYTSSILGDTCSSPDLGLVDSVLDRTGLVSIRPIETEIFSTFVDVGISTNGPSSPADSVLIYDIHSDSWHGE
;
A
#
# COMPACT_ATOMS: atom_id res chain seq x y z
N MET A 1 -26.22 -57.11 -14.90
CA MET A 1 -25.08 -56.50 -14.19
C MET A 1 -24.58 -55.35 -15.03
N ASN A 2 -25.08 -54.13 -14.77
CA ASN A 2 -24.58 -52.90 -15.41
C ASN A 2 -24.31 -51.92 -14.27
N SER A 3 -23.04 -51.75 -13.91
CA SER A 3 -22.61 -50.77 -12.92
C SER A 3 -22.32 -49.46 -13.63
N GLN A 4 -23.22 -48.49 -13.52
CA GLN A 4 -22.94 -47.10 -13.85
C GLN A 4 -22.07 -46.51 -12.73
N THR A 5 -20.79 -46.30 -13.02
CA THR A 5 -19.89 -45.49 -12.19
C THR A 5 -20.26 -44.02 -12.38
N HIS A 6 -20.94 -43.45 -11.39
CA HIS A 6 -21.07 -42.00 -11.24
C HIS A 6 -19.69 -41.42 -10.90
N ASN A 7 -19.03 -40.79 -11.88
CA ASN A 7 -17.93 -39.88 -11.64
C ASN A 7 -18.51 -38.57 -11.06
N SER A 8 -18.62 -38.51 -9.74
CA SER A 8 -18.93 -37.29 -9.02
C SER A 8 -17.69 -36.39 -9.02
N ASN A 9 -17.72 -35.39 -9.91
CA ASN A 9 -16.71 -34.34 -10.05
C ASN A 9 -16.76 -33.41 -8.82
N TRP A 10 -15.94 -33.70 -7.81
CA TRP A 10 -15.91 -33.02 -6.50
C TRP A 10 -14.94 -31.82 -6.41
N ASN A 11 -14.56 -31.20 -7.52
CA ASN A 11 -13.47 -30.20 -7.52
C ASN A 11 -13.84 -28.74 -7.91
N ASN A 12 -15.12 -28.38 -8.07
CA ASN A 12 -15.48 -27.04 -8.59
C ASN A 12 -16.33 -26.16 -7.66
N GLN A 13 -16.26 -26.33 -6.33
CA GLN A 13 -17.10 -25.54 -5.40
C GLN A 13 -16.35 -24.77 -4.30
N GLN A 14 -15.02 -24.69 -4.34
CA GLN A 14 -14.30 -23.68 -3.58
C GLN A 14 -13.87 -22.57 -4.54
N PRO A 15 -14.20 -21.28 -4.26
CA PRO A 15 -13.54 -20.18 -4.94
C PRO A 15 -12.03 -20.40 -4.78
N SER A 16 -11.25 -20.28 -5.86
CA SER A 16 -9.80 -20.24 -5.74
C SER A 16 -9.44 -19.17 -4.71
N LEU A 17 -8.49 -19.42 -3.80
CA LEU A 17 -8.05 -18.42 -2.82
C LEU A 17 -7.65 -17.10 -3.51
N ALA A 18 -7.13 -17.19 -4.74
CA ALA A 18 -6.84 -16.04 -5.60
C ALA A 18 -8.07 -15.18 -5.92
N SER A 19 -9.28 -15.77 -6.01
CA SER A 19 -10.53 -15.02 -6.23
C SER A 19 -11.05 -14.28 -5.00
N MET A 20 -10.44 -14.50 -3.82
CA MET A 20 -10.81 -13.83 -2.57
C MET A 20 -9.90 -12.65 -2.22
N VAL A 21 -8.77 -12.50 -2.93
CA VAL A 21 -7.82 -11.40 -2.69
C VAL A 21 -8.13 -10.24 -3.63
N SER A 22 -8.29 -9.05 -3.07
CA SER A 22 -8.50 -7.84 -3.86
C SER A 22 -7.25 -7.50 -4.68
N PRO A 23 -7.39 -7.02 -5.93
CA PRO A 23 -6.27 -6.49 -6.68
C PRO A 23 -5.56 -5.36 -5.93
N LEU A 24 -4.22 -5.35 -5.99
CA LEU A 24 -3.42 -4.25 -5.47
C LEU A 24 -3.22 -3.21 -6.58
N ARG A 25 -3.43 -1.94 -6.23
CA ARG A 25 -3.04 -0.79 -7.03
C ARG A 25 -2.26 0.16 -6.16
N ILE A 26 -1.12 0.61 -6.66
CA ILE A 26 -0.28 1.64 -6.08
C ILE A 26 -0.08 2.70 -7.15
N GLU A 27 -0.32 3.95 -6.79
CA GLU A 27 -0.02 5.11 -7.64
C GLU A 27 0.87 6.07 -6.88
N LEU A 28 2.04 6.33 -7.45
CA LEU A 28 3.05 7.23 -6.94
C LEU A 28 3.12 8.46 -7.84
N SER A 29 3.03 9.63 -7.23
CA SER A 29 3.14 10.90 -7.94
C SER A 29 3.97 11.89 -7.14
N GLN A 30 4.81 12.65 -7.84
CA GLN A 30 5.54 13.75 -7.22
C GLN A 30 4.60 14.96 -7.04
N THR A 31 4.71 15.60 -5.89
CA THR A 31 4.00 16.83 -5.53
C THR A 31 5.01 17.95 -5.29
N THR A 32 4.53 19.18 -5.09
CA THR A 32 5.43 20.31 -4.76
C THR A 32 6.17 20.13 -3.43
N GLU A 33 5.64 19.31 -2.51
CA GLU A 33 6.13 19.19 -1.13
C GLU A 33 6.80 17.85 -0.81
N GLY A 34 6.85 16.94 -1.80
CA GLY A 34 7.27 15.56 -1.61
C GLY A 34 6.50 14.64 -2.54
N TRP A 35 5.97 13.55 -2.01
CA TRP A 35 5.34 12.46 -2.77
C TRP A 35 3.93 12.17 -2.28
N CYS A 36 3.09 11.72 -3.20
CA CYS A 36 1.74 11.25 -2.92
C CYS A 36 1.64 9.79 -3.39
N VAL A 37 1.25 8.90 -2.48
CA VAL A 37 1.01 7.49 -2.75
C VAL A 37 -0.46 7.18 -2.52
N GLU A 38 -1.14 6.62 -3.51
CA GLU A 38 -2.49 6.07 -3.38
C GLU A 38 -2.43 4.54 -3.46
N ILE A 39 -2.99 3.85 -2.48
CA ILE A 39 -2.91 2.40 -2.34
C ILE A 39 -4.30 1.82 -2.09
N SER A 40 -4.74 0.87 -2.93
CA SER A 40 -6.12 0.33 -2.91
C SER A 40 -6.41 -0.64 -1.77
N SER A 41 -5.41 -1.20 -1.10
CA SER A 41 -5.60 -2.31 -0.15
C SER A 41 -4.69 -2.24 1.07
N LEU A 42 -4.15 -1.06 1.37
CA LEU A 42 -3.41 -0.79 2.60
C LEU A 42 -4.32 -0.02 3.55
N SER A 43 -4.42 -0.41 4.81
CA SER A 43 -5.20 0.36 5.78
C SER A 43 -4.47 1.63 6.20
N PRO A 44 -5.17 2.71 6.60
CA PRO A 44 -4.52 3.91 7.12
C PRO A 44 -3.64 3.62 8.34
N CYS A 45 -4.03 2.65 9.17
CA CYS A 45 -3.25 2.22 10.33
C CYS A 45 -1.92 1.62 9.90
N ASP A 46 -1.93 0.73 8.90
CA ASP A 46 -0.71 0.13 8.37
C ASP A 46 0.22 1.16 7.74
N ALA A 47 -0.35 2.08 6.95
CA ALA A 47 0.41 3.18 6.38
C ALA A 47 1.06 4.04 7.48
N MET A 48 0.33 4.34 8.55
CA MET A 48 0.89 5.07 9.69
C MET A 48 2.03 4.29 10.36
N MET A 49 1.86 2.99 10.62
CA MET A 49 2.89 2.14 11.22
C MET A 49 4.20 2.13 10.40
N VAL A 50 4.09 2.15 9.08
CA VAL A 50 5.26 2.23 8.18
C VAL A 50 5.97 3.58 8.30
N LEU A 51 5.20 4.66 8.38
CA LEU A 51 5.72 6.03 8.39
C LEU A 51 6.20 6.49 9.76
N THR A 52 5.71 5.88 10.83
CA THR A 52 6.13 6.16 12.20
C THR A 52 7.21 5.17 12.64
N ARG A 53 8.37 5.23 11.98
CA ARG A 53 9.56 4.50 12.43
C ARG A 53 9.81 4.80 13.93
N GLU A 54 10.25 3.80 14.70
CA GLU A 54 10.33 3.90 16.17
C GLU A 54 11.15 5.11 16.65
N ASP A 55 12.17 5.51 15.89
CA ASP A 55 13.04 6.66 16.16
C ASP A 55 12.35 8.03 15.93
N MET A 56 11.32 8.06 15.09
CA MET A 56 10.60 9.28 14.72
C MET A 56 9.49 9.63 15.71
N LEU A 57 8.89 8.63 16.37
CA LEU A 57 7.77 8.85 17.30
C LEU A 57 8.17 9.61 18.56
N GLU A 58 9.37 9.37 19.09
CA GLU A 58 9.83 10.00 20.33
C GLU A 58 9.89 11.53 20.24
N ASN A 59 10.11 12.04 19.02
CA ASN A 59 10.25 13.46 18.75
C ASN A 59 9.16 14.00 17.83
N SER A 60 8.00 13.36 17.74
CA SER A 60 6.92 13.80 16.86
C SER A 60 5.59 13.98 17.60
N THR A 61 4.78 14.89 17.09
CA THR A 61 3.37 15.03 17.48
C THR A 61 2.49 14.36 16.42
N ILE A 62 1.64 13.44 16.85
CA ILE A 62 0.61 12.85 16.00
C ILE A 62 -0.66 13.66 16.12
N LEU A 63 -1.17 14.12 14.99
CA LEU A 63 -2.44 14.82 14.87
C LEU A 63 -3.42 13.92 14.12
N SER A 64 -4.69 13.92 14.51
CA SER A 64 -5.74 13.18 13.81
C SER A 64 -6.99 14.04 13.70
N GLY A 65 -7.68 13.91 12.58
CA GLY A 65 -8.93 14.62 12.33
C GLY A 65 -9.92 13.77 11.56
N SER A 66 -11.18 14.16 11.64
CA SER A 66 -12.30 13.43 11.05
C SER A 66 -13.29 14.40 10.43
N GLN A 67 -12.86 15.14 9.42
CA GLN A 67 -13.74 15.93 8.59
C GLN A 67 -12.98 16.32 7.33
N THR A 68 -13.52 16.00 6.14
CA THR A 68 -13.10 16.76 4.96
C THR A 68 -14.31 17.09 4.11
N THR A 69 -14.39 18.33 3.66
CA THR A 69 -15.25 18.75 2.55
C THR A 69 -14.82 18.15 1.21
N ASN A 70 -13.69 17.43 1.20
CA ASN A 70 -12.98 16.96 0.02
C ASN A 70 -13.09 15.42 -0.19
N GLY A 71 -13.95 14.73 0.57
CA GLY A 71 -14.28 13.31 0.35
C GLY A 71 -13.41 12.28 1.10
N PHE A 72 -12.43 12.71 1.89
CA PHE A 72 -11.67 11.84 2.81
C PHE A 72 -12.36 11.71 4.17
N GLY A 73 -12.51 10.49 4.66
CA GLY A 73 -13.28 10.22 5.89
C GLY A 73 -12.51 10.56 7.18
N GLN A 74 -11.23 10.21 7.23
CA GLN A 74 -10.36 10.35 8.40
C GLN A 74 -8.92 10.56 7.94
N TRP A 75 -8.15 11.29 8.74
CA TRP A 75 -6.73 11.50 8.49
C TRP A 75 -5.90 11.45 9.77
N VAL A 76 -4.64 11.06 9.61
CA VAL A 76 -3.62 11.07 10.67
C VAL A 76 -2.35 11.67 10.09
N ALA A 77 -1.72 12.58 10.82
CA ALA A 77 -0.55 13.31 10.37
C ALA A 77 0.56 13.25 11.42
N CYS A 78 1.80 13.16 10.96
CA CYS A 78 3.00 13.16 11.77
C CYS A 78 3.75 14.49 11.60
N VAL A 79 3.80 15.29 12.66
CA VAL A 79 4.55 16.55 12.70
C VAL A 79 5.81 16.36 13.54
N ARG A 80 6.98 16.69 13.00
CA ARG A 80 8.23 16.63 13.76
C ARG A 80 8.25 17.70 14.85
N GLY A 81 8.52 17.29 16.08
CA GLY A 81 8.61 18.11 17.27
C GLY A 81 7.27 18.34 17.97
N PRO A 82 7.29 19.05 19.11
CA PRO A 82 6.09 19.43 19.83
C PRO A 82 5.25 20.43 19.01
N VAL A 83 3.93 20.32 19.14
CA VAL A 83 2.96 21.25 18.55
C VAL A 83 2.14 21.86 19.68
N GLU A 84 2.08 23.20 19.73
CA GLU A 84 1.24 23.90 20.69
C GLU A 84 -0.23 23.81 20.29
N LEU A 85 -1.15 23.90 21.26
CA LEU A 85 -2.59 23.75 20.98
C LEU A 85 -3.12 24.75 19.94
N GLY A 86 -2.61 25.99 19.95
CA GLY A 86 -2.97 27.01 18.96
C GLY A 86 -2.56 26.62 17.54
N ASP A 87 -1.32 26.11 17.40
CA ASP A 87 -0.79 25.63 16.12
C ASP A 87 -1.51 24.37 15.65
N ALA A 88 -1.84 23.45 16.55
CA ALA A 88 -2.57 22.23 16.23
C ALA A 88 -3.91 22.54 15.54
N ASN A 89 -4.67 23.51 16.05
CA ASN A 89 -5.93 23.93 15.44
C ASN A 89 -5.74 24.53 14.05
N ALA A 90 -4.69 25.33 13.84
CA ALA A 90 -4.36 25.90 12.54
C ALA A 90 -3.94 24.82 11.54
N ILE A 91 -3.16 23.83 11.98
CA ILE A 91 -2.74 22.68 11.18
C ILE A 91 -3.95 21.85 10.77
N VAL A 92 -4.80 21.47 11.72
CA VAL A 92 -6.06 20.73 11.47
C VAL A 92 -6.88 21.47 10.42
N HIS A 93 -7.14 22.77 10.63
CA HIS A 93 -7.88 23.57 9.67
C HIS A 93 -7.24 23.54 8.28
N ASN A 94 -5.94 23.77 8.17
CA ASN A 94 -5.26 23.76 6.88
C ASN A 94 -5.30 22.39 6.19
N VAL A 95 -5.17 21.30 6.95
CA VAL A 95 -5.26 19.92 6.41
C VAL A 95 -6.65 19.63 5.86
N GLU A 96 -7.71 20.06 6.55
CA GLU A 96 -9.09 19.75 6.18
C GLU A 96 -9.58 20.50 4.93
N TYR A 97 -8.96 21.64 4.60
CA TYR A 97 -9.38 22.53 3.51
C TYR A 97 -8.34 22.73 2.39
N SER A 98 -7.20 22.03 2.43
CA SER A 98 -6.12 22.16 1.44
C SER A 98 -5.89 20.90 0.63
N ASP A 99 -5.60 21.06 -0.66
CA ASP A 99 -5.12 19.97 -1.53
C ASP A 99 -3.61 19.68 -1.35
N SER A 100 -2.93 20.43 -0.49
CA SER A 100 -1.51 20.29 -0.17
C SER A 100 -1.30 20.21 1.34
N PRO A 101 -1.69 19.09 1.98
CA PRO A 101 -1.73 19.00 3.44
C PRO A 101 -0.35 19.08 4.09
N LEU A 102 0.73 18.73 3.37
CA LEU A 102 2.10 18.93 3.84
C LEU A 102 2.49 20.40 4.05
N LYS A 103 1.76 21.36 3.45
CA LYS A 103 1.99 22.80 3.67
C LYS A 103 1.40 23.32 4.98
N ALA A 104 0.59 22.52 5.68
CA ALA A 104 -0.05 22.94 6.92
C ALA A 104 0.98 23.25 8.03
N ASP A 105 2.11 22.54 8.06
CA ASP A 105 3.28 22.85 8.90
C ASP A 105 4.56 22.45 8.13
N LEU A 106 5.62 23.26 8.20
CA LEU A 106 6.92 22.95 7.58
C LEU A 106 7.55 21.66 8.14
N ARG A 107 7.21 21.31 9.38
CA ARG A 107 7.64 20.10 10.09
C ARG A 107 6.72 18.92 9.84
N MET A 108 5.62 19.10 9.10
CA MET A 108 4.75 18.01 8.68
C MET A 108 5.57 17.03 7.84
N HIS A 109 5.74 15.82 8.35
CA HIS A 109 6.54 14.78 7.71
C HIS A 109 5.68 13.91 6.80
N SER A 110 4.52 13.50 7.32
CA SER A 110 3.57 12.67 6.59
C SER A 110 2.15 12.94 7.01
N ILE A 111 1.22 12.59 6.13
CA ILE A 111 -0.20 12.54 6.41
C ILE A 111 -0.85 11.42 5.60
N VAL A 112 -1.69 10.64 6.27
CA VAL A 112 -2.41 9.50 5.72
C VAL A 112 -3.89 9.80 5.79
N HIS A 113 -4.58 9.60 4.67
CA HIS A 113 -6.02 9.75 4.51
C HIS A 113 -6.65 8.41 4.15
N SER A 114 -7.82 8.11 4.72
CA SER A 114 -8.71 7.09 4.15
C SER A 114 -9.53 7.70 3.02
N LYS A 115 -9.50 7.07 1.85
CA LYS A 115 -10.26 7.43 0.66
C LYS A 115 -11.29 6.33 0.39
N ASP A 116 -12.56 6.72 0.41
CA ASP A 116 -13.72 5.85 0.13
C ASP A 116 -13.83 4.62 1.05
N GLY A 117 -13.10 4.59 2.19
CA GLY A 117 -13.11 3.49 3.16
C GLY A 117 -12.29 2.25 2.74
N GLU A 118 -11.84 2.18 1.49
CA GLU A 118 -11.10 1.03 0.94
C GLU A 118 -9.64 1.36 0.63
N SER A 119 -9.39 2.57 0.14
CA SER A 119 -8.05 3.01 -0.27
C SER A 119 -7.43 3.95 0.74
N THR A 120 -6.10 3.96 0.77
CA THR A 120 -5.31 4.87 1.58
C THR A 120 -4.51 5.79 0.68
N ARG A 121 -4.57 7.09 0.97
CA ARG A 121 -3.77 8.11 0.31
C ARG A 121 -2.80 8.69 1.32
N ALA A 122 -1.50 8.59 1.07
CA ALA A 122 -0.47 9.15 1.92
C ALA A 122 0.27 10.26 1.18
N HIS A 123 0.48 11.39 1.83
CA HIS A 123 1.45 12.40 1.43
C HIS A 123 2.65 12.31 2.36
N VAL A 124 3.85 12.23 1.79
CA VAL A 124 5.11 12.08 2.53
C VAL A 124 6.16 13.03 1.96
N ARG A 125 7.09 13.49 2.78
CA ARG A 125 8.18 14.36 2.30
C ARG A 125 9.30 13.58 1.61
N GLU A 126 9.68 12.41 2.13
CA GLU A 126 10.80 11.64 1.62
C GLU A 126 10.34 10.58 0.60
N TYR A 127 11.18 10.32 -0.40
CA TYR A 127 10.89 9.30 -1.41
C TYR A 127 10.91 7.89 -0.83
N ASP A 128 11.88 7.61 0.04
CA ASP A 128 12.01 6.30 0.70
C ASP A 128 10.77 5.92 1.51
N ASP A 129 10.09 6.91 2.10
CA ASP A 129 8.83 6.67 2.82
C ASP A 129 7.70 6.27 1.86
N ALA A 130 7.68 6.86 0.67
CA ALA A 130 6.72 6.50 -0.38
C ALA A 130 6.97 5.07 -0.89
N LEU A 131 8.24 4.71 -1.10
CA LEU A 131 8.64 3.36 -1.47
C LEU A 131 8.35 2.35 -0.35
N ALA A 132 8.56 2.71 0.92
CA ALA A 132 8.28 1.84 2.06
C ALA A 132 6.79 1.51 2.18
N LEU A 133 5.91 2.47 1.90
CA LEU A 133 4.46 2.22 1.82
C LEU A 133 4.11 1.23 0.71
N ALA A 134 4.68 1.42 -0.48
CA ALA A 134 4.50 0.53 -1.61
C ALA A 134 5.02 -0.89 -1.32
N ALA A 135 6.22 -1.00 -0.74
CA ALA A 135 6.82 -2.26 -0.32
C ALA A 135 5.91 -3.02 0.66
N THR A 136 5.41 -2.33 1.69
CA THR A 136 4.51 -2.91 2.68
C THR A 136 3.19 -3.39 2.07
N ALA A 137 2.65 -2.63 1.11
CA ALA A 137 1.43 -3.02 0.41
C ALA A 137 1.62 -4.29 -0.44
N ILE A 138 2.76 -4.41 -1.14
CA ILE A 138 3.14 -5.61 -1.89
C ILE A 138 3.29 -6.81 -0.95
N ALA A 139 4.00 -6.63 0.17
CA ALA A 139 4.20 -7.67 1.18
C ALA A 139 2.87 -8.18 1.74
N LYS A 140 1.94 -7.26 2.08
CA LYS A 140 0.62 -7.59 2.61
C LYS A 140 -0.27 -8.29 1.58
N TYR A 141 -0.19 -7.88 0.32
CA TYR A 141 -0.88 -8.56 -0.76
C TYR A 141 -0.45 -10.01 -0.86
N THR A 142 0.86 -10.27 -0.95
CA THR A 142 1.40 -11.64 -1.02
C THR A 142 1.14 -12.42 0.26
N SER A 143 1.22 -11.77 1.43
CA SER A 143 0.87 -12.39 2.71
C SER A 143 -0.58 -12.86 2.74
N SER A 144 -1.49 -12.08 2.15
CA SER A 144 -2.91 -12.42 2.08
C SER A 144 -3.17 -13.60 1.15
N ILE A 145 -2.36 -13.75 0.09
CA ILE A 145 -2.43 -14.88 -0.85
C ILE A 145 -1.86 -16.16 -0.22
N LEU A 146 -0.71 -16.05 0.46
CA LEU A 146 -0.05 -17.18 1.10
C LEU A 146 -0.74 -17.64 2.40
N GLY A 147 -1.45 -16.72 3.07
CA GLY A 147 -2.00 -16.95 4.41
C GLY A 147 -0.93 -16.91 5.51
N ASP A 148 0.25 -16.36 5.23
CA ASP A 148 1.37 -16.21 6.16
C ASP A 148 2.06 -14.86 5.95
N THR A 149 2.78 -14.37 6.95
CA THR A 149 3.49 -13.09 6.86
C THR A 149 4.71 -13.17 5.95
N CYS A 150 4.83 -12.23 5.03
CA CYS A 150 5.99 -12.07 4.14
C CYS A 150 6.82 -10.86 4.56
N SER A 151 8.14 -10.94 4.39
CA SER A 151 9.00 -9.75 4.43
C SER A 151 8.59 -8.74 3.35
N SER A 152 8.99 -7.48 3.54
CA SER A 152 8.79 -6.47 2.51
C SER A 152 9.93 -6.49 1.49
N PRO A 153 9.66 -6.24 0.20
CA PRO A 153 10.70 -6.07 -0.81
C PRO A 153 11.59 -4.88 -0.44
N ASP A 154 12.86 -4.94 -0.85
CA ASP A 154 13.77 -3.82 -0.68
C ASP A 154 13.35 -2.61 -1.50
N LEU A 155 13.68 -1.42 -1.03
CA LEU A 155 13.24 -0.17 -1.66
C LEU A 155 13.79 -0.01 -3.08
N GLY A 156 14.99 -0.55 -3.37
CA GLY A 156 15.57 -0.50 -4.72
C GLY A 156 14.79 -1.33 -5.73
N LEU A 157 14.29 -2.49 -5.31
CA LEU A 157 13.39 -3.32 -6.12
C LEU A 157 12.01 -2.67 -6.32
N VAL A 158 11.47 -2.01 -5.29
CA VAL A 158 10.20 -1.28 -5.44
C VAL A 158 10.36 -0.07 -6.35
N ASP A 159 11.50 0.63 -6.24
CA ASP A 159 11.86 1.73 -7.13
C ASP A 159 11.95 1.27 -8.58
N SER A 160 12.62 0.15 -8.88
CA SER A 160 12.77 -0.35 -10.26
C SER A 160 11.44 -0.62 -10.94
N VAL A 161 10.44 -1.10 -10.18
CA VAL A 161 9.09 -1.36 -10.71
C VAL A 161 8.29 -0.06 -10.90
N LEU A 162 8.47 0.93 -10.04
CA LEU A 162 7.73 2.20 -10.09
C LEU A 162 8.37 3.25 -11.02
N ASP A 163 9.67 3.18 -11.29
CA ASP A 163 10.49 4.23 -11.93
C ASP A 163 9.89 4.78 -13.24
N ARG A 164 9.27 3.92 -14.06
CA ARG A 164 8.79 4.31 -15.39
C ARG A 164 7.46 5.06 -15.38
N THR A 165 6.52 4.65 -14.54
CA THR A 165 5.12 5.11 -14.63
C THR A 165 4.56 5.62 -13.31
N GLY A 166 5.23 5.34 -12.19
CA GLY A 166 4.69 5.51 -10.86
C GLY A 166 3.49 4.61 -10.58
N LEU A 167 3.21 3.60 -11.41
CA LEU A 167 2.03 2.76 -11.29
C LEU A 167 2.44 1.31 -11.10
N VAL A 168 1.84 0.67 -10.10
CA VAL A 168 1.86 -0.78 -9.93
C VAL A 168 0.44 -1.27 -9.82
N SER A 169 0.07 -2.22 -10.67
CA SER A 169 -1.16 -2.98 -10.53
C SER A 169 -0.86 -4.46 -10.50
N ILE A 170 -1.36 -5.14 -9.48
CA ILE A 170 -1.21 -6.58 -9.29
C ILE A 170 -2.61 -7.19 -9.27
N ARG A 171 -2.85 -8.13 -10.18
CA ARG A 171 -4.12 -8.86 -10.26
C ARG A 171 -3.90 -10.27 -9.75
N PRO A 172 -4.82 -10.83 -8.94
CA PRO A 172 -4.67 -12.20 -8.45
C PRO A 172 -4.54 -13.27 -9.55
N ILE A 173 -5.11 -13.02 -10.73
CA ILE A 173 -4.99 -13.92 -11.88
C ILE A 173 -3.57 -13.94 -12.48
N GLU A 174 -2.75 -12.94 -12.18
CA GLU A 174 -1.34 -12.82 -12.59
C GLU A 174 -0.40 -13.27 -11.47
N THR A 175 -0.93 -13.87 -10.40
CA THR A 175 -0.12 -14.42 -9.31
C THR A 175 -0.19 -15.94 -9.33
N GLU A 176 0.97 -16.59 -9.43
CA GLU A 176 1.12 -18.04 -9.39
C GLU A 176 1.86 -18.46 -8.11
N ILE A 177 1.27 -19.39 -7.35
CA ILE A 177 1.84 -19.88 -6.10
C ILE A 177 2.48 -21.24 -6.35
N PHE A 178 3.77 -21.35 -6.04
CA PHE A 178 4.52 -22.60 -6.08
C PHE A 178 4.89 -23.04 -4.67
N SER A 179 5.46 -24.24 -4.55
CA SER A 179 5.85 -24.79 -3.24
C SER A 179 6.99 -24.05 -2.56
N THR A 180 7.82 -23.32 -3.32
CA THR A 180 9.03 -22.66 -2.81
C THR A 180 9.07 -21.16 -3.11
N PHE A 181 8.20 -20.65 -3.98
CA PHE A 181 8.15 -19.22 -4.32
C PHE A 181 6.75 -18.81 -4.77
N VAL A 182 6.50 -17.51 -4.79
CA VAL A 182 5.33 -16.88 -5.42
C VAL A 182 5.81 -16.01 -6.56
N ASP A 183 5.23 -16.22 -7.74
CA ASP A 183 5.40 -15.37 -8.91
C ASP A 183 4.28 -14.34 -8.93
N VAL A 184 4.63 -13.06 -8.86
CA VAL A 184 3.70 -11.93 -8.81
C VAL A 184 3.88 -11.10 -10.08
N GLY A 185 2.97 -11.28 -11.03
CA GLY A 185 2.91 -10.46 -12.24
C GLY A 185 2.44 -9.03 -11.94
N ILE A 186 3.18 -8.06 -12.47
CA ILE A 186 2.94 -6.62 -12.26
C ILE A 186 2.66 -5.95 -13.59
N SER A 187 1.58 -5.18 -13.64
CA SER A 187 1.32 -4.23 -14.71
C SER A 187 1.74 -2.82 -14.31
N THR A 188 2.74 -2.27 -15.01
CA THR A 188 3.19 -0.89 -14.83
C THR A 188 2.41 0.11 -15.70
N ASN A 189 1.64 -0.38 -16.68
CA ASN A 189 0.82 0.45 -17.59
C ASN A 189 -0.66 0.54 -17.14
N GLY A 190 -0.96 0.19 -15.88
CA GLY A 190 -2.30 0.31 -15.29
C GLY A 190 -3.12 -1.00 -15.25
N PRO A 191 -4.28 -1.00 -14.58
CA PRO A 191 -4.98 -2.23 -14.16
C PRO A 191 -5.61 -3.04 -15.30
N SER A 192 -5.84 -2.41 -16.46
CA SER A 192 -6.36 -3.09 -17.65
C SER A 192 -5.27 -3.67 -18.55
N SER A 193 -4.01 -3.28 -18.35
CA SER A 193 -2.89 -3.77 -19.13
C SER A 193 -2.45 -5.15 -18.62
N PRO A 194 -1.89 -6.03 -19.47
CA PRO A 194 -1.26 -7.26 -19.01
C PRO A 194 -0.02 -6.94 -18.16
N ALA A 195 0.36 -7.85 -17.28
CA ALA A 195 1.63 -7.79 -16.57
C ALA A 195 2.80 -7.66 -17.58
N ASP A 196 3.70 -6.74 -17.28
CA ASP A 196 4.89 -6.42 -18.07
C ASP A 196 6.19 -6.47 -17.25
N SER A 197 6.07 -6.75 -15.94
CA SER A 197 7.16 -7.03 -15.02
C SER A 197 6.74 -8.13 -14.04
N VAL A 198 7.70 -8.67 -13.30
CA VAL A 198 7.49 -9.73 -12.32
C VAL A 198 8.29 -9.47 -11.05
N LEU A 199 7.66 -9.75 -9.91
CA LEU A 199 8.36 -9.93 -8.63
C LEU A 199 8.21 -11.37 -8.17
N ILE A 200 9.31 -11.96 -7.73
CA ILE A 200 9.36 -13.31 -7.19
C ILE A 200 9.65 -13.21 -5.69
N TYR A 201 8.76 -13.77 -4.88
CA TYR A 201 8.97 -13.94 -3.45
C TYR A 201 9.43 -15.38 -3.17
N ASP A 202 10.65 -15.56 -2.66
CA ASP A 202 11.18 -16.85 -2.22
C ASP A 202 10.72 -17.13 -0.78
N ILE A 203 9.95 -18.22 -0.62
CA ILE A 203 9.33 -18.60 0.65
C ILE A 203 10.36 -19.08 1.67
N HIS A 204 11.47 -19.69 1.22
CA HIS A 204 12.47 -20.27 2.11
C HIS A 204 13.45 -19.24 2.66
N SER A 205 13.86 -18.28 1.82
CA SER A 205 14.75 -17.20 2.25
C SER A 205 14.01 -15.96 2.76
N ASP A 206 12.68 -15.92 2.64
CA ASP A 206 11.85 -14.76 3.01
C ASP A 206 12.37 -13.48 2.32
N SER A 207 12.61 -13.58 1.00
CA SER A 207 13.25 -12.54 0.20
C SER A 207 12.58 -12.31 -1.14
N TRP A 208 12.74 -11.10 -1.67
CA TRP A 208 12.18 -10.68 -2.94
C TRP A 208 13.25 -10.58 -4.02
N HIS A 209 12.83 -10.87 -5.24
CA HIS A 209 13.65 -10.81 -6.45
C HIS A 209 12.81 -10.22 -7.59
N GLY A 210 13.46 -9.58 -8.55
CA GLY A 210 12.83 -9.08 -9.76
C GLY A 210 13.89 -8.61 -10.75
N GLU A 211 13.42 -8.05 -11.86
CA GLU A 211 14.25 -7.52 -12.94
C GLU A 211 14.71 -6.07 -12.70
#